data_AF-A0A453SIV7-F1
#
_entry.id   AF-A0A453SIV7-F1
#
_cell.length_a   1.000
_cell.length_b   1.000
_cell.length_c   1.000
_cell.angle_alpha   90.00
_cell.angle_beta   90.00
_cell.angle_gamma   90.00
#
_symmetry.space_group_name_H-M   'P 1'
#
loop_
_entity.id
_entity.type
_entity.pdbx_description
1 polymer ?
#
loop_
_entity_poly.entity_id
_entity_poly.type
_entity_poly.pdbx_seq_one_letter_code
_entity_poly.pdbx_strand_id
1 'polypeptide(L)'
;QLGSSLIKTYRELLNEAQVIDLSEEAPDKVLQRLYVNVERLKMEGDILAVQIWRTMRLIVAGGDGTASWLLGVVSDLKLSHPPPIATVPLGTGNNLPFSFGWGKKNPSTDQEAVKLFLGLVKHAKEIKIDSWHLILRMRAPKEGPCEPIAPLELPHSLHAFHRVSSGDSHDVVSMYLCK
;
A
#
# COMPACT_ATOMS: atom_id res chain seq x y z
N GLN A 1 -10.46 -7.09 19.46
CA GLN A 1 -9.72 -6.85 18.21
C GLN A 1 -10.18 -5.51 17.66
N LEU A 2 -9.29 -4.51 17.60
CA LEU A 2 -9.66 -3.15 17.18
C LEU A 2 -10.02 -3.09 15.68
N GLY A 3 -9.36 -3.91 14.85
CA GLY A 3 -9.56 -3.95 13.40
C GLY A 3 -10.94 -4.43 12.96
N SER A 4 -11.50 -5.47 13.60
CA SER A 4 -12.84 -6.00 13.24
C SER A 4 -13.97 -5.05 13.64
N SER A 5 -13.81 -4.29 14.73
CA SER A 5 -14.72 -3.21 15.07
C SER A 5 -14.64 -2.07 14.05
N LEU A 6 -13.41 -1.70 13.67
CA LEU A 6 -13.19 -0.59 12.75
C LEU A 6 -13.70 -0.87 11.34
N ILE A 7 -13.44 -2.07 10.79
CA ILE A 7 -13.92 -2.43 9.44
C ILE A 7 -15.46 -2.38 9.38
N LYS A 8 -16.13 -2.85 10.44
CA LYS A 8 -17.58 -2.78 10.58
C LYS A 8 -18.06 -1.32 10.57
N THR A 9 -17.45 -0.46 11.38
CA THR A 9 -17.82 0.97 11.43
C THR A 9 -17.61 1.67 10.08
N TYR A 10 -16.50 1.42 9.38
CA TYR A 10 -16.28 1.98 8.04
C TYR A 10 -17.31 1.46 7.03
N ARG A 11 -17.69 0.18 7.08
CA ARG A 11 -18.70 -0.41 6.19
C ARG A 11 -20.10 0.14 6.43
N GLU A 12 -20.44 0.44 7.69
CA GLU A 12 -21.71 1.11 8.04
C GLU A 12 -21.79 2.55 7.51
N LEU A 13 -20.66 3.27 7.48
CA LEU A 13 -20.61 4.66 7.01
C LEU A 13 -20.38 4.80 5.50
N LEU A 14 -19.73 3.82 4.89
CA LEU A 14 -19.44 3.74 3.46
C LEU A 14 -20.25 2.58 2.86
N ASN A 15 -19.57 1.55 2.34
CA ASN A 15 -20.16 0.27 1.96
C ASN A 15 -19.04 -0.78 1.79
N GLU A 16 -19.44 -2.04 1.62
CA GLU A 16 -18.55 -3.19 1.39
C GLU A 16 -17.63 -3.03 0.18
N ALA A 17 -18.06 -2.34 -0.88
CA ALA A 17 -17.25 -2.14 -2.08
C ALA A 17 -16.15 -1.07 -1.87
N GLN A 18 -16.32 -0.18 -0.89
CA GLN A 18 -15.35 0.87 -0.54
C GLN A 18 -14.42 0.48 0.61
N VAL A 19 -14.71 -0.61 1.33
CA VAL A 19 -13.98 -1.02 2.53
C VAL A 19 -13.53 -2.47 2.41
N ILE A 20 -12.28 -2.64 2.01
CA ILE A 20 -11.69 -3.94 1.71
C ILE A 20 -10.90 -4.46 2.90
N ASP A 21 -11.12 -5.73 3.24
CA ASP A 21 -10.30 -6.45 4.20
C ASP A 21 -9.06 -7.00 3.49
N LEU A 22 -7.88 -6.51 3.87
CA LEU A 22 -6.61 -6.94 3.26
C LEU A 22 -6.19 -8.36 3.67
N SER A 23 -6.88 -8.97 4.65
CA SER A 23 -6.72 -10.40 4.96
C SER A 23 -7.46 -11.31 3.97
N GLU A 24 -8.46 -10.77 3.27
CA GLU A 24 -9.27 -11.50 2.28
C GLU A 24 -8.78 -11.24 0.85
N GLU A 25 -8.40 -10.00 0.53
CA GLU A 25 -7.94 -9.64 -0.81
C GLU A 25 -6.75 -8.67 -0.78
N ALA A 26 -5.69 -9.04 -1.50
CA ALA A 26 -4.48 -8.23 -1.61
C ALA A 26 -4.73 -6.90 -2.37
N PRO A 27 -4.05 -5.80 -2.00
CA PRO A 27 -4.33 -4.47 -2.52
C PRO A 27 -4.01 -4.32 -4.02
N ASP A 28 -3.08 -5.10 -4.56
CA ASP A 28 -2.76 -5.12 -6.00
C ASP A 28 -3.97 -5.56 -6.83
N LYS A 29 -4.63 -6.65 -6.45
CA LYS A 29 -5.83 -7.15 -7.15
C LYS A 29 -6.98 -6.15 -7.07
N VAL A 30 -7.19 -5.58 -5.88
CA VAL A 30 -8.24 -4.58 -5.62
C VAL A 30 -8.02 -3.35 -6.49
N LEU A 31 -6.82 -2.78 -6.45
CA LEU A 31 -6.50 -1.56 -7.18
C LEU A 31 -6.50 -1.80 -8.69
N GLN A 32 -5.95 -2.91 -9.19
CA GLN A 32 -6.03 -3.25 -10.62
C GLN A 32 -7.49 -3.28 -11.10
N ARG A 33 -8.36 -4.01 -10.39
CA ARG A 33 -9.78 -4.08 -10.73
C ARG A 33 -10.45 -2.71 -10.69
N LEU A 34 -10.19 -1.92 -9.64
CA LEU A 34 -10.77 -0.59 -9.47
C LEU A 34 -10.37 0.33 -10.63
N TYR A 35 -9.07 0.41 -10.93
CA TYR A 35 -8.54 1.29 -11.96
C TYR A 35 -9.01 0.90 -13.36
N VAL A 36 -9.01 -0.40 -13.70
CA VAL A 36 -9.54 -0.89 -14.98
C VAL A 36 -11.01 -0.51 -15.14
N ASN A 37 -11.82 -0.69 -14.09
CA ASN A 37 -13.24 -0.37 -14.14
C ASN A 37 -13.50 1.14 -14.27
N VAL A 38 -12.79 1.97 -13.50
CA VAL A 38 -12.96 3.43 -13.56
C VAL A 38 -12.48 3.98 -14.89
N GLU A 39 -11.37 3.46 -15.43
CA GLU A 39 -10.86 3.87 -16.74
C GLU A 39 -11.82 3.50 -17.87
N ARG A 40 -12.37 2.28 -17.85
CA ARG A 40 -13.40 1.85 -18.80
C ARG A 40 -14.63 2.77 -18.75
N LEU A 41 -15.19 3.02 -17.58
CA LEU A 41 -16.37 3.88 -17.43
C LEU A 41 -16.09 5.33 -17.85
N LYS A 42 -14.89 5.84 -17.57
CA LYS A 42 -14.45 7.15 -18.04
C LYS A 42 -14.40 7.22 -19.56
N MET A 43 -13.91 6.18 -20.24
CA MET A 43 -13.91 6.10 -21.71
C MET A 43 -15.32 6.03 -22.30
N GLU A 44 -16.25 5.42 -21.57
CA GLU A 44 -17.68 5.37 -21.93
C GLU A 44 -18.43 6.70 -21.68
N GLY A 45 -17.76 7.70 -21.09
CA GLY A 45 -18.33 9.03 -20.84
C GLY A 45 -19.06 9.16 -19.50
N ASP A 46 -18.86 8.24 -18.56
CA ASP A 46 -19.43 8.32 -17.22
C ASP A 46 -18.81 9.48 -16.42
N ILE A 47 -19.64 10.49 -16.13
CA ILE A 47 -19.25 11.71 -15.42
C ILE A 47 -18.81 11.40 -13.98
N LEU A 48 -19.45 10.43 -13.32
CA LEU A 48 -19.08 10.02 -11.96
C LEU A 48 -17.73 9.31 -11.98
N ALA A 49 -17.45 8.47 -12.98
CA ALA A 49 -16.15 7.83 -13.11
C ALA A 49 -15.02 8.86 -13.34
N VAL A 50 -15.26 9.89 -14.16
CA VAL A 50 -14.33 11.01 -14.32
C VAL A 50 -14.08 11.72 -12.99
N GLN A 51 -15.14 11.96 -12.20
CA GLN A 51 -15.00 12.61 -10.91
C GLN A 51 -14.22 11.73 -9.91
N ILE A 52 -14.57 10.45 -9.82
CA ILE A 52 -13.87 9.47 -8.97
C ILE A 52 -12.39 9.44 -9.33
N TRP A 53 -12.06 9.32 -10.62
CA TRP A 53 -10.66 9.33 -11.09
C TRP A 53 -9.87 10.54 -10.59
N ARG A 54 -10.51 11.72 -10.52
CA ARG A 54 -9.85 12.97 -10.11
C ARG A 54 -9.80 13.19 -8.61
N THR A 55 -10.76 12.66 -7.84
CA THR A 55 -10.91 12.97 -6.41
C THR A 55 -10.72 11.78 -5.48
N MET A 56 -10.41 10.61 -6.01
CA MET A 56 -10.20 9.41 -5.20
C MET A 56 -9.03 9.59 -4.24
N ARG A 57 -9.25 9.16 -2.99
CA ARG A 57 -8.25 9.07 -1.94
C ARG A 57 -8.32 7.68 -1.34
N LEU A 58 -7.17 7.10 -1.04
CA LEU A 58 -7.08 5.81 -0.36
C LEU A 58 -6.84 6.04 1.12
N ILE A 59 -7.47 5.21 1.95
CA ILE A 59 -7.21 5.17 3.39
C ILE A 59 -6.72 3.76 3.71
N VAL A 60 -5.54 3.65 4.31
CA VAL A 60 -5.00 2.38 4.79
C VAL A 60 -5.03 2.38 6.30
N ALA A 61 -5.73 1.40 6.86
CA ALA A 61 -5.82 1.20 8.29
C ALA A 61 -5.00 -0.02 8.70
N GLY A 62 -3.87 0.21 9.36
CA GLY A 62 -2.92 -0.82 9.72
C GLY A 62 -1.66 -0.23 10.36
N GLY A 63 -0.65 -1.07 10.57
CA GLY A 63 0.66 -0.61 11.00
C GLY A 63 1.51 -0.13 9.83
N ASP A 64 2.74 0.29 10.11
CA ASP A 64 3.68 0.76 9.09
C ASP A 64 3.88 -0.27 7.95
N GLY A 65 3.87 -1.58 8.25
CA GLY A 65 4.01 -2.64 7.25
C GLY A 65 2.84 -2.70 6.24
N THR A 66 1.61 -2.59 6.72
CA THR A 66 0.41 -2.56 5.86
C THR A 66 0.36 -1.29 5.02
N ALA A 67 0.70 -0.15 5.61
CA ALA A 67 0.80 1.12 4.89
C ALA A 67 1.88 1.07 3.79
N SER A 68 3.06 0.56 4.12
CA SER A 68 4.18 0.40 3.18
C SER A 68 3.84 -0.57 2.04
N TRP A 69 3.07 -1.63 2.32
CA TRP A 69 2.60 -2.55 1.30
C TRP A 69 1.69 -1.85 0.27
N LEU A 70 0.69 -1.09 0.72
CA LEU A 70 -0.18 -0.34 -0.20
C LEU A 70 0.61 0.70 -1.00
N LEU A 71 1.53 1.42 -0.35
CA LEU A 71 2.39 2.41 -1.01
C LEU A 71 3.26 1.77 -2.11
N GLY A 72 3.85 0.60 -1.83
CA GLY A 72 4.60 -0.20 -2.80
C GLY A 72 3.75 -0.57 -4.01
N VAL A 73 2.57 -1.15 -3.77
CA VAL A 73 1.64 -1.51 -4.85
C VAL A 73 1.25 -0.30 -5.72
N VAL A 74 0.92 0.84 -5.12
CA VAL A 74 0.58 2.05 -5.89
C VAL A 74 1.76 2.54 -6.74
N SER A 75 2.99 2.42 -6.22
CA SER A 75 4.22 2.72 -6.97
C SER A 75 4.40 1.78 -8.16
N ASP A 76 4.22 0.47 -7.95
CA ASP A 76 4.43 -0.57 -8.97
C ASP A 76 3.39 -0.53 -10.10
N LEU A 77 2.17 -0.09 -9.81
CA LEU A 77 1.10 0.06 -10.81
C LEU A 77 1.38 1.18 -11.83
N LYS A 78 2.37 2.06 -11.60
CA LYS A 78 2.78 3.14 -12.51
C LYS A 78 1.59 3.95 -13.04
N LEU A 79 0.64 4.24 -12.16
CA LEU A 79 -0.59 4.95 -12.47
C LEU A 79 -0.27 6.36 -13.01
N SER A 80 -0.95 6.79 -14.06
CA SER A 80 -0.77 8.17 -14.58
C SER A 80 -1.23 9.23 -13.57
N HIS A 81 -2.18 8.87 -12.71
CA HIS A 81 -2.72 9.68 -11.62
C HIS A 81 -2.83 8.81 -10.36
N PRO A 82 -1.73 8.65 -9.59
CA PRO A 82 -1.77 7.91 -8.34
C PRO A 82 -2.61 8.68 -7.31
N PRO A 83 -3.47 8.01 -6.53
CA PRO A 83 -4.35 8.66 -5.59
C PRO A 83 -3.56 9.01 -4.31
N PRO A 84 -3.87 10.12 -3.61
CA PRO A 84 -3.32 10.38 -2.29
C PRO A 84 -3.70 9.26 -1.30
N ILE A 85 -2.78 8.92 -0.39
CA ILE A 85 -2.98 7.87 0.62
C ILE A 85 -2.92 8.50 2.01
N ALA A 86 -3.95 8.24 2.82
CA ALA A 86 -3.96 8.56 4.24
C ALA A 86 -3.78 7.29 5.06
N THR A 87 -2.92 7.36 6.08
CA THR A 87 -2.59 6.22 6.94
C THR A 87 -3.27 6.39 8.30
N VAL A 88 -4.12 5.43 8.67
CA VAL A 88 -4.72 5.37 9.99
C VAL A 88 -3.77 4.59 10.92
N PRO A 89 -3.32 5.18 12.04
CA PRO A 89 -2.45 4.49 12.98
C PRO A 89 -3.18 3.33 13.64
N LEU A 90 -2.94 2.09 13.19
CA LEU A 90 -3.40 0.88 13.86
C LEU A 90 -2.21 -0.04 14.13
N GLY A 91 -1.65 0.06 15.33
CA GLY A 91 -0.56 -0.83 15.74
C GLY A 91 0.26 -0.26 16.87
N THR A 92 1.40 -0.90 17.12
CA THR A 92 2.40 -0.48 18.11
C THR A 92 3.46 0.43 17.49
N GLY A 93 3.69 0.32 16.17
CA GLY A 93 4.56 1.20 15.38
C GLY A 93 3.74 2.07 14.43
N ASN A 94 3.54 3.33 14.81
CA ASN A 94 2.75 4.34 14.06
C ASN A 94 3.68 5.45 13.53
N ASN A 95 4.78 5.07 12.88
CA ASN A 95 5.75 6.06 12.41
C ASN A 95 5.25 6.76 11.15
N LEU A 96 4.69 6.03 10.18
CA LEU A 96 4.18 6.60 8.94
C LEU A 96 3.00 7.55 9.19
N PRO A 97 1.94 7.17 9.93
CA PRO A 97 0.88 8.10 10.31
C PRO A 97 1.41 9.34 11.03
N PHE A 98 2.38 9.20 11.92
CA PHE A 98 2.97 10.35 12.60
C PHE A 98 3.74 11.26 11.64
N SER A 99 4.61 10.70 10.80
CA SER A 99 5.40 11.43 9.82
C SER A 99 4.55 12.17 8.78
N PHE A 100 3.38 11.61 8.42
CA PHE A 100 2.41 12.25 7.53
C PHE A 100 1.44 13.21 8.24
N GLY A 101 1.57 13.37 9.56
CA GLY A 101 0.77 14.33 10.34
C GLY A 101 -0.59 13.81 10.83
N TRP A 102 -0.88 12.52 10.71
CA TRP A 102 -2.09 11.87 11.22
C TRP A 102 -2.03 11.52 12.71
N GLY A 103 -0.85 11.64 13.32
CA GLY A 103 -0.62 11.44 14.76
C GLY A 103 -0.26 10.00 15.14
N LYS A 104 -0.02 9.76 16.44
CA LYS A 104 0.48 8.48 16.99
C LYS A 104 -0.58 7.63 17.67
N LYS A 105 -1.72 8.21 18.04
CA LYS A 105 -2.74 7.52 18.83
C LYS A 105 -3.63 6.72 17.90
N ASN A 106 -3.89 5.47 18.28
CA ASN A 106 -4.90 4.68 17.60
C ASN A 106 -6.24 5.41 17.68
N PRO A 107 -6.98 5.52 16.57
CA PRO A 107 -8.28 6.17 16.58
C PRO A 107 -9.27 5.34 17.40
N SER A 108 -10.29 6.01 17.92
CA SER A 108 -11.49 5.31 18.38
C SER A 108 -12.19 4.66 17.18
N THR A 109 -12.87 3.55 17.42
CA THR A 109 -13.59 2.80 16.37
C THR A 109 -15.07 3.17 16.30
N ASP A 110 -15.54 4.14 17.08
CA ASP A 110 -16.93 4.60 17.02
C ASP A 110 -17.19 5.42 15.74
N GLN A 111 -18.47 5.51 15.37
CA GLN A 111 -18.88 6.17 14.13
C GLN A 111 -18.48 7.65 14.08
N GLU A 112 -18.51 8.38 15.19
CA GLU A 112 -18.19 9.82 15.19
C GLU A 112 -16.70 10.04 14.97
N ALA A 113 -15.85 9.24 15.60
CA ALA A 113 -14.41 9.27 15.36
C ALA A 113 -14.05 8.92 13.90
N VAL A 114 -14.70 7.91 13.32
CA VAL A 114 -14.48 7.54 11.92
C VAL A 114 -14.97 8.64 10.96
N LYS A 115 -16.16 9.22 11.19
CA LYS A 115 -16.67 10.35 10.41
C LYS A 115 -15.72 11.54 10.47
N LEU A 116 -15.20 11.88 11.66
CA LEU A 116 -14.24 12.96 11.84
C LEU A 116 -12.98 12.69 11.01
N PHE A 117 -12.44 11.47 11.06
CA PHE A 117 -11.26 11.10 10.28
C PHE A 117 -11.51 11.17 8.77
N LEU A 118 -12.64 10.64 8.28
CA LEU A 118 -13.05 10.76 6.88
C LEU A 118 -13.16 12.23 6.44
N GLY A 119 -13.71 13.09 7.31
CA GLY A 119 -13.77 14.53 7.11
C GLY A 119 -12.39 15.19 7.01
N LEU A 120 -11.44 14.78 7.87
CA LEU A 120 -10.06 15.25 7.81
C LEU A 120 -9.39 14.83 6.50
N VAL A 121 -9.49 13.55 6.10
CA VAL A 121 -8.91 13.04 4.84
C VAL A 121 -9.48 13.76 3.62
N LYS A 122 -10.79 14.04 3.61
CA LYS A 122 -11.47 14.75 2.53
C LYS A 122 -10.89 16.15 2.27
N HIS A 123 -10.46 16.86 3.32
CA HIS A 123 -9.96 18.24 3.23
C HIS A 123 -8.45 18.35 3.41
N ALA A 124 -7.75 17.23 3.61
CA ALA A 124 -6.33 17.22 3.86
C ALA A 124 -5.54 17.68 2.63
N LYS A 125 -4.52 18.51 2.90
CA LYS A 125 -3.56 18.93 1.90
C LYS A 125 -2.74 17.73 1.45
N GLU A 126 -2.62 17.58 0.13
CA GLU A 126 -1.76 16.58 -0.47
C GLU A 126 -0.29 16.96 -0.33
N ILE A 127 0.53 15.99 0.04
CA ILE A 127 1.98 16.10 0.09
C ILE A 127 2.57 15.08 -0.86
N LYS A 128 3.62 15.48 -1.58
CA LYS A 128 4.44 14.55 -2.36
C LYS A 128 5.44 13.90 -1.41
N ILE A 129 5.62 12.60 -1.58
CA ILE A 129 6.64 11.83 -0.89
C ILE A 129 7.61 11.28 -1.91
N ASP A 130 8.86 11.11 -1.51
CA ASP A 130 9.83 10.38 -2.30
C ASP A 130 9.63 8.89 -2.09
N SER A 131 9.71 8.10 -3.16
CA SER A 131 9.74 6.64 -3.09
C SER A 131 11.09 6.17 -3.57
N TRP A 132 11.76 5.39 -2.75
CA TRP A 132 13.10 4.88 -3.05
C TRP A 132 12.99 3.45 -3.56
N HIS A 133 13.73 3.16 -4.63
CA HIS A 133 13.90 1.81 -5.12
C HIS A 133 15.37 1.43 -4.94
N LEU A 134 15.64 0.59 -3.94
CA LEU A 134 16.97 0.05 -3.66
C LEU A 134 17.19 -1.26 -4.41
N ILE A 135 18.45 -1.53 -4.80
CA ILE A 135 18.88 -2.79 -5.38
C ILE A 135 20.08 -3.28 -4.59
N LEU A 136 19.89 -4.31 -3.78
CA LEU A 136 20.93 -4.89 -2.93
C LEU A 136 21.61 -6.08 -3.61
N ARG A 137 22.86 -5.90 -4.03
CA ARG A 137 23.66 -6.97 -4.67
C ARG A 137 24.58 -7.64 -3.66
N MET A 138 24.49 -8.96 -3.52
CA MET A 138 25.37 -9.77 -2.66
C MET A 138 26.39 -10.55 -3.50
N ARG A 139 27.65 -10.64 -3.04
CA ARG A 139 28.66 -11.49 -3.67
C ARG A 139 28.43 -12.94 -3.25
N ALA A 140 28.50 -13.87 -4.21
CA ALA A 140 28.52 -15.30 -3.90
C ALA A 140 29.75 -15.65 -3.03
N PRO A 141 29.61 -16.55 -2.04
CA PRO A 141 30.74 -17.15 -1.35
C PRO A 141 31.73 -17.78 -2.34
N LYS A 142 33.03 -17.57 -2.15
CA LYS A 142 34.09 -18.14 -3.01
C LYS A 142 34.26 -19.65 -2.84
N GLU A 143 33.81 -20.20 -1.71
CA GLU A 143 33.90 -21.61 -1.36
C GLU A 143 32.64 -22.05 -0.60
N GLY A 144 32.22 -23.30 -0.81
CA GLY A 144 31.05 -23.91 -0.17
C GLY A 144 29.84 -24.03 -1.10
N PRO A 145 28.98 -25.06 -0.93
CA PRO A 145 27.74 -25.17 -1.68
C PRO A 145 26.84 -23.99 -1.32
N CYS A 146 26.50 -23.17 -2.30
CA CYS A 146 25.44 -22.19 -2.10
C CYS A 146 24.11 -22.94 -2.11
N GLU A 147 23.65 -23.37 -0.94
CA GLU A 147 22.32 -23.95 -0.79
C GLU A 147 21.29 -23.00 -1.42
N PRO A 148 20.32 -23.51 -2.20
CA PRO A 148 19.23 -22.68 -2.68
C PRO A 148 18.58 -22.06 -1.45
N ILE A 149 18.61 -20.73 -1.38
CA ILE A 149 17.96 -20.03 -0.28
C ILE A 149 16.50 -20.48 -0.34
N ALA A 150 16.03 -21.17 0.70
CA ALA A 150 14.61 -21.52 0.83
C ALA A 150 13.79 -20.27 0.52
N PRO A 151 12.61 -20.36 -0.12
CA PRO A 151 11.84 -19.18 -0.48
C PRO A 151 11.77 -18.26 0.73
N LEU A 152 12.48 -17.13 0.68
CA LEU A 152 12.45 -16.19 1.79
C LEU A 152 11.01 -15.73 1.86
N GLU A 153 10.37 -15.90 3.01
CA GLU A 153 9.20 -15.11 3.34
C GLU A 153 9.67 -13.67 3.52
N LEU A 154 9.78 -12.98 2.40
CA LEU A 154 10.13 -11.58 2.37
C LEU A 154 8.93 -10.77 2.85
N PRO A 155 9.15 -9.72 3.66
CA PRO A 155 8.14 -8.71 3.90
C PRO A 155 7.60 -8.19 2.57
N HIS A 156 6.34 -7.77 2.53
CA HIS A 156 5.72 -7.21 1.32
C HIS A 156 6.47 -6.02 0.70
N SER A 157 7.33 -5.35 1.47
CA SER A 157 8.20 -4.27 0.99
C SER A 157 9.45 -4.76 0.27
N LEU A 158 9.73 -6.07 0.27
CA LEU A 158 10.88 -6.73 -0.33
C LEU A 158 10.44 -7.75 -1.37
N HIS A 159 11.00 -7.68 -2.58
CA HIS A 159 10.83 -8.73 -3.60
C HIS A 159 12.16 -9.41 -3.89
N ALA A 160 12.16 -10.73 -3.97
CA ALA A 160 13.34 -11.51 -4.34
C ALA A 160 13.53 -11.45 -5.85
N PHE A 161 14.77 -11.23 -6.30
CA PHE A 161 15.14 -11.43 -7.69
C PHE A 161 15.92 -12.73 -7.86
N HIS A 162 15.69 -13.43 -8.97
CA HIS A 162 16.40 -14.65 -9.31
C HIS A 162 17.90 -14.38 -9.49
N ARG A 163 18.73 -15.40 -9.25
CA ARG A 163 20.16 -15.37 -9.58
C ARG A 163 20.33 -14.93 -11.04
N VAL A 164 21.10 -13.86 -11.25
CA VAL A 164 21.62 -13.53 -12.58
C VAL A 164 22.59 -14.65 -12.99
N SER A 165 22.49 -15.11 -14.24
CA SER A 165 23.28 -16.25 -14.70
C SER A 165 24.78 -15.94 -14.71
N SER A 166 25.58 -16.99 -14.64
CA SER A 166 27.06 -17.00 -14.58
C SER A 166 27.80 -16.34 -15.77
N GLY A 167 27.07 -15.71 -16.69
CA GLY A 167 27.62 -14.93 -17.80
C GLY A 167 27.92 -13.47 -17.44
N ASP A 168 27.29 -12.94 -16.38
CA ASP A 168 27.70 -11.67 -15.77
C ASP A 168 28.68 -11.98 -14.64
N SER A 169 29.82 -11.30 -14.60
CA SER A 169 30.88 -11.47 -13.59
C SER A 169 30.47 -11.08 -12.15
N HIS A 170 29.17 -10.93 -11.90
CA HIS A 170 28.57 -10.56 -10.64
C HIS A 170 27.26 -11.33 -10.47
N ASP A 171 27.25 -12.40 -9.69
CA ASP A 171 26.01 -13.04 -9.23
C ASP A 171 25.14 -12.00 -8.49
N VAL A 172 23.92 -11.75 -8.97
CA VAL A 172 23.06 -10.68 -8.45
C VAL A 172 21.81 -11.26 -7.79
N VAL A 173 21.53 -10.79 -6.57
CA VAL A 173 20.19 -10.73 -6.00
C VAL A 173 19.78 -9.26 -6.08
N SER A 174 18.52 -8.95 -6.37
CA SER A 174 17.98 -7.59 -6.26
C SER A 174 16.85 -7.64 -5.24
N MET A 175 16.84 -6.69 -4.31
CA MET A 175 15.80 -6.56 -3.29
C MET A 175 15.29 -5.13 -3.31
N TYR A 176 14.00 -4.97 -3.57
CA TYR A 176 13.26 -3.72 -3.55
C TYR A 176 13.05 -3.30 -2.11
N LEU A 177 13.14 -2.04 -1.75
CA LEU A 177 12.70 -1.53 -0.45
C LEU A 177 11.97 -0.22 -0.70
N CYS A 178 10.64 -0.25 -0.67
CA CYS A 178 9.85 0.98 -0.66
C CYS A 178 9.84 1.53 0.78
N LYS A 179 10.35 2.75 0.96
CA LYS A 179 10.18 3.55 2.18
C LYS A 179 9.47 4.84 1.83
#